data_AF-A0A6A0RDZ4-F1
#
_entry.id   AF-A0A6A0RDZ4-F1
#
_cell.length_a   1.000
_cell.length_b   1.000
_cell.length_c   1.000
_cell.angle_alpha   90.00
_cell.angle_beta   90.00
_cell.angle_gamma   90.00
#
_symmetry.space_group_name_H-M   'P 1'
#
loop_
_entity.id
_entity.type
_entity.pdbx_description
1 polymer ?
#
loop_
_entity_poly.entity_id
_entity_poly.type
_entity_poly.pdbx_seq_one_letter_code
_entity_poly.pdbx_strand_id
1 'polypeptide(L)'
;MNGFIGDVAEWFSDPVNWSGADGIPNRLWEHVQMSALAMVVATVVAVPVAVYLAHRRMGGTFVVSVVNIGRAIPSFAVVAVALPITIR
;
A
#
# COMPACT_ATOMS: atom_id res chain seq x y z
N MET A 1 20.38 27.43 -13.36
CA MET A 1 19.99 26.42 -12.37
C MET A 1 18.74 26.93 -11.72
N ASN A 2 17.58 26.45 -12.19
CA ASN A 2 16.34 26.71 -11.47
C ASN A 2 16.51 26.08 -10.07
N GLY A 3 16.05 26.75 -9.01
CA GLY A 3 16.01 26.09 -7.70
C GLY A 3 15.04 24.90 -7.75
N PHE A 4 15.07 24.02 -6.75
CA PHE A 4 14.18 22.85 -6.65
C PHE A 4 12.71 23.14 -7.05
N ILE A 5 12.16 24.28 -6.61
CA ILE A 5 10.79 24.70 -6.94
C ILE A 5 10.59 24.95 -8.44
N GLY A 6 11.58 25.53 -9.13
CA GLY A 6 11.52 25.76 -10.56
C GLY A 6 11.60 24.45 -11.35
N ASP A 7 12.43 23.50 -10.92
CA ASP A 7 12.52 22.17 -11.54
C ASP A 7 11.19 21.40 -11.41
N VAL A 8 10.55 21.49 -10.23
CA VAL A 8 9.22 20.89 -10.00
C VAL A 8 8.15 21.54 -10.87
N ALA A 9 8.16 22.87 -10.98
CA ALA A 9 7.19 23.60 -11.81
C ALA A 9 7.35 23.26 -13.31
N GLU A 10 8.59 23.13 -13.78
CA GLU A 10 8.91 22.71 -15.14
C GLU A 10 8.42 21.28 -15.41
N TRP A 11 8.72 20.34 -14.50
CA TRP A 11 8.25 18.94 -14.61
C TRP A 11 6.72 18.85 -14.67
N PHE A 12 6.01 19.59 -13.81
CA PHE A 12 4.54 19.61 -13.84
C PHE A 12 3.96 20.27 -15.09
N SER A 13 4.70 21.16 -15.75
CA SER A 13 4.26 21.83 -16.98
C SER A 13 4.52 21.00 -18.23
N ASP A 14 5.36 19.96 -18.14
CA ASP A 14 5.70 19.09 -19.26
C ASP A 14 4.52 18.13 -19.61
N PRO A 15 3.92 18.23 -20.81
CA PRO A 15 2.82 17.36 -21.24
C PRO A 15 3.16 15.86 -21.26
N VAL A 16 4.45 15.50 -21.33
CA VAL A 16 4.90 14.09 -21.31
C VAL A 16 4.52 13.41 -20.00
N ASN A 17 4.47 14.16 -18.89
CA ASN A 17 4.13 13.60 -17.58
C ASN A 17 2.62 13.40 -17.40
N TRP A 18 1.78 13.99 -18.25
CA TRP A 18 0.33 13.93 -18.11
C TRP A 18 -0.35 12.93 -19.06
N SER A 19 0.37 12.46 -20.08
CA SER A 19 -0.18 11.62 -21.14
C SER A 19 0.70 10.39 -21.40
N GLY A 20 0.13 9.38 -22.05
CA GLY A 20 0.82 8.11 -22.33
C GLY A 20 0.77 7.10 -21.18
N ALA A 21 1.39 5.95 -21.40
CA ALA A 21 1.38 4.83 -20.46
C ALA A 21 2.09 5.14 -19.12
N ASP A 22 3.09 6.02 -19.16
CA ASP A 22 3.88 6.40 -18.00
C ASP A 22 3.39 7.70 -17.33
N GLY A 23 2.32 8.30 -17.84
CA GLY A 23 1.77 9.55 -17.31
C GLY A 23 1.18 9.41 -15.91
N ILE A 24 1.19 10.51 -15.15
CA ILE A 24 0.67 10.62 -13.78
C ILE A 24 -0.73 10.03 -13.64
N PRO A 25 -1.73 10.36 -14.51
CA PRO A 25 -3.08 9.84 -14.33
C PRO A 25 -3.15 8.32 -14.48
N ASN A 26 -2.39 7.75 -15.41
CA ASN A 26 -2.36 6.29 -15.62
C ASN A 26 -1.70 5.58 -14.43
N ARG A 27 -0.53 6.07 -13.98
CA ARG A 27 0.16 5.52 -12.81
C ARG A 27 -0.66 5.65 -11.52
N LEU A 28 -1.37 6.77 -11.36
CA LEU A 28 -2.29 6.97 -10.24
C LEU A 28 -3.43 5.94 -10.29
N TRP A 29 -3.99 5.72 -11.48
CA TRP A 29 -5.05 4.74 -11.66
C TRP A 29 -4.59 3.31 -11.37
N GLU A 30 -3.42 2.91 -11.87
CA GLU A 30 -2.79 1.63 -11.54
C GLU A 30 -2.62 1.47 -10.03
N HIS A 31 -2.15 2.52 -9.34
CA HIS A 31 -1.97 2.50 -7.89
C HIS A 31 -3.30 2.34 -7.13
N VAL A 32 -4.35 3.04 -7.57
CA VAL A 32 -5.70 2.91 -7.01
C VAL A 32 -6.23 1.50 -7.21
N GLN A 33 -6.08 0.92 -8.41
CA GLN A 33 -6.51 -0.45 -8.71
C GLN A 33 -5.80 -1.46 -7.81
N MET A 34 -4.47 -1.38 -7.70
CA MET A 34 -3.67 -2.26 -6.83
C MET A 34 -4.08 -2.13 -5.36
N SER A 35 -4.27 -0.89 -4.88
CA SER A 35 -4.65 -0.61 -3.50
C SER A 35 -6.07 -1.09 -3.18
N ALA A 36 -7.02 -0.85 -4.09
CA ALA A 36 -8.40 -1.28 -3.94
C ALA A 36 -8.50 -2.81 -3.92
N LEU A 37 -7.78 -3.49 -4.80
CA LEU A 37 -7.75 -4.96 -4.82
C LEU A 37 -7.17 -5.52 -3.52
N ALA A 38 -6.04 -4.98 -3.05
CA ALA A 38 -5.45 -5.37 -1.77
C ALA A 38 -6.42 -5.14 -0.59
N MET A 39 -7.12 -4.00 -0.58
CA MET A 39 -8.11 -3.67 0.45
C MET A 39 -9.30 -4.63 0.45
N VAL A 40 -9.84 -4.94 -0.73
CA VAL A 40 -10.97 -5.88 -0.87
C VAL A 40 -10.57 -7.27 -0.36
N VAL A 41 -9.41 -7.78 -0.79
CA VAL A 41 -8.90 -9.08 -0.33
C VAL A 41 -8.70 -9.08 1.18
N ALA A 42 -8.06 -8.05 1.73
CA ALA A 42 -7.85 -7.92 3.17
C ALA A 42 -9.18 -7.86 3.93
N THR A 43 -10.18 -7.13 3.42
CA THR A 43 -11.50 -6.99 4.04
C THR A 43 -12.24 -8.33 4.05
N VAL A 44 -12.27 -9.03 2.92
CA VAL A 44 -12.95 -10.33 2.76
C VAL A 44 -12.38 -11.38 3.72
N VAL A 45 -11.08 -11.34 4.03
CA VAL A 45 -10.46 -12.28 4.96
C VAL A 45 -10.53 -11.78 6.41
N ALA A 46 -10.11 -10.56 6.68
CA ALA A 46 -9.93 -10.04 8.03
C ALA A 46 -11.26 -9.74 8.72
N VAL A 47 -12.26 -9.20 8.02
CA VAL A 47 -13.53 -8.81 8.64
C VAL A 47 -14.30 -10.02 9.17
N PRO A 48 -14.52 -11.11 8.41
CA PRO A 48 -15.21 -12.28 8.94
C PRO A 48 -14.49 -12.89 10.15
N VAL A 49 -13.16 -12.98 10.09
CA VAL A 49 -12.33 -13.49 11.19
C VAL A 49 -12.47 -12.59 12.43
N ALA A 50 -12.38 -11.28 12.27
CA ALA A 50 -12.53 -10.32 13.36
C ALA A 50 -13.93 -10.38 13.98
N VAL A 51 -14.99 -10.43 13.17
CA VAL A 51 -16.38 -10.52 13.64
C VAL A 51 -16.62 -11.83 14.40
N TYR A 52 -16.12 -12.96 13.89
CA TYR A 52 -16.26 -14.26 14.55
C TYR A 52 -15.58 -14.29 15.93
N LEU A 53 -14.34 -13.82 15.99
CA LEU A 53 -13.56 -13.74 17.24
C LEU A 53 -14.20 -12.78 18.25
N ALA A 54 -14.71 -11.64 17.78
CA ALA A 54 -15.41 -10.67 18.62
C ALA A 54 -16.70 -11.25 19.24
N HIS A 55 -17.51 -11.98 18.47
CA HIS A 55 -18.74 -12.60 18.97
C HIS A 55 -18.48 -13.68 20.02
N ARG A 56 -17.40 -14.45 19.86
CA ARG A 56 -17.01 -15.48 20.83
C ARG A 56 -16.32 -14.90 22.07
N ARG A 57 -16.08 -13.57 22.12
CA ARG A 57 -15.19 -12.91 23.10
C ARG A 57 -13.84 -13.63 23.21
N MET A 58 -13.38 -14.19 22.10
CA MET A 58 -12.23 -15.07 22.03
C MET A 58 -11.12 -14.32 21.31
N GLY A 59 -9.99 -14.13 21.98
CA GLY A 59 -8.84 -13.48 21.35
C GLY A 59 -7.95 -12.67 22.28
N GLY A 60 -8.50 -12.16 23.41
CA GLY A 60 -7.76 -11.51 24.49
C GLY A 60 -6.52 -10.72 24.04
N THR A 61 -5.41 -10.90 24.75
CA THR A 61 -4.14 -10.25 24.42
C THR A 61 -3.47 -10.83 23.17
N PHE A 62 -3.70 -12.11 22.84
CA PHE A 62 -3.02 -12.79 21.73
C PHE A 62 -3.41 -12.21 20.37
N VAL A 63 -4.71 -12.15 20.06
CA VAL A 63 -5.22 -11.63 18.78
C VAL A 63 -4.85 -10.15 18.62
N VAL A 64 -4.95 -9.37 19.70
CA VAL A 64 -4.56 -7.94 19.69
C VAL A 64 -3.06 -7.78 19.41
N SER A 65 -2.21 -8.61 20.02
CA SER A 65 -0.76 -8.55 19.82
C SER A 65 -0.38 -8.88 18.37
N VAL A 66 -0.98 -9.92 17.78
CA VAL A 66 -0.74 -10.27 16.37
C VAL A 66 -1.13 -9.13 15.43
N VAL A 67 -2.30 -8.53 15.63
CA VAL A 67 -2.75 -7.37 14.83
C VAL A 67 -1.81 -6.18 15.00
N ASN A 68 -1.38 -5.89 16.24
CA ASN A 68 -0.46 -4.78 16.51
C ASN A 68 0.91 -5.01 15.88
N ILE A 69 1.44 -6.23 15.89
CA ILE A 69 2.68 -6.56 15.18
C ILE A 69 2.52 -6.27 13.69
N GLY A 70 1.46 -6.77 13.05
CA GLY A 70 1.21 -6.53 11.63
C GLY A 70 1.14 -5.03 11.27
N ARG A 71 0.52 -4.22 12.12
CA ARG A 71 0.44 -2.76 11.95
C ARG A 71 1.73 -2.02 12.26
N ALA A 72 2.60 -2.58 13.10
CA ALA A 72 3.89 -1.98 13.46
C ALA A 72 4.97 -2.23 12.41
N ILE A 73 4.78 -3.20 11.51
CA ILE A 73 5.74 -3.49 10.45
C ILE A 73 5.71 -2.36 9.40
N PRO A 74 6.85 -1.67 9.16
CA PRO A 74 6.93 -0.66 8.12
C PRO A 74 6.96 -1.29 6.72
N SER A 75 6.45 -0.58 5.72
CA SER A 75 6.43 -1.03 4.31
C SER A 75 7.81 -1.44 3.80
N PHE A 76 8.85 -0.69 4.17
CA PHE A 76 10.24 -1.00 3.80
C PHE A 76 10.69 -2.39 4.29
N ALA A 77 10.31 -2.79 5.51
CA ALA A 77 10.67 -4.10 6.04
C ALA A 77 10.00 -5.24 5.26
N VAL A 78 8.75 -5.06 4.82
CA VAL A 78 8.06 -6.03 3.98
C VAL A 78 8.80 -6.23 2.65
N VAL A 79 9.19 -5.13 2.00
CA VAL A 79 9.95 -5.17 0.74
C VAL A 79 11.32 -5.84 0.93
N ALA A 80 12.02 -5.52 2.03
CA ALA A 80 13.31 -6.13 2.36
C ALA A 80 13.24 -7.65 2.57
N VAL A 81 12.14 -8.15 3.13
CA VAL A 81 11.90 -9.60 3.29
C VAL A 81 11.51 -10.26 1.96
N ALA A 82 10.73 -9.57 1.13
CA ALA A 82 10.29 -10.11 -0.16
C ALA A 82 11.41 -10.15 -1.21
N LEU A 83 12.29 -9.15 -1.23
CA LEU A 83 13.38 -9.00 -2.21
C LEU A 83 14.22 -10.28 -2.43
N PRO A 84 14.81 -10.91 -1.40
CA PRO A 84 15.61 -12.12 -1.56
C PRO A 84 14.84 -13.32 -2.12
N ILE A 85 13.51 -13.36 -1.94
CA ILE A 85 12.65 -14.41 -2.47
C ILE A 85 12.40 -14.18 -3.96
N THR A 86 12.20 -12.93 -4.36
CA THR A 86 11.89 -12.56 -5.75
C THR A 86 13.09 -12.65 -6.69
N ILE A 87 14.33 -12.47 -6.19
CA ILE A 87 15.55 -12.47 -7.02
C ILE A 87 16.24 -13.86 -7.06
N ARG A 88 15.65 -14.90 -6.47
CA ARG A 88 16.10 -16.29 -6.63
C ARG A 88 15.50 -16.90 -7.89
#